data_AF-A0A3C0ZRB8-F1
#
_entry.id   AF-A0A3C0ZRB8-F1
#
_cell.length_a   1.000
_cell.length_b   1.000
_cell.length_c   1.000
_cell.angle_alpha   90.00
_cell.angle_beta   90.00
_cell.angle_gamma   90.00
#
_symmetry.space_group_name_H-M   'P 1'
#
loop_
_entity.id
_entity.type
_entity.pdbx_description
1 polymer ?
#
loop_
_entity_poly.entity_id
_entity_poly.type
_entity_poly.pdbx_seq_one_letter_code
_entity_poly.pdbx_strand_id
1 'polypeptide(L)'
;MRDILRMYPAMHEASEERFIYAADQIRERSRKEARLHQIRRLNAYSQKMLSERSGVSLRMIQQYEQGAKDIRKASASGLLALAGTLHCSIEDLICG
;
A
#
# COMPACT_ATOMS: atom_id res chain seq x y z
N MET A 1 8.08 -17.94 -4.48
CA MET A 1 9.43 -18.45 -4.16
C MET A 1 10.19 -18.90 -5.41
N ARG A 2 9.54 -19.57 -6.38
CA ARG A 2 10.18 -19.96 -7.66
C ARG A 2 10.57 -18.78 -8.57
N ASP A 3 9.84 -17.66 -8.50
CA ASP A 3 10.12 -16.50 -9.36
C ASP A 3 11.38 -15.73 -8.96
N ILE A 4 11.72 -15.73 -7.66
CA ILE A 4 12.94 -15.11 -7.12
C ILE A 4 14.17 -15.93 -7.52
N LEU A 5 14.08 -17.27 -7.49
CA LEU A 5 15.16 -18.18 -7.88
C LEU A 5 15.51 -18.11 -9.37
N ARG A 6 14.57 -17.70 -10.22
CA ARG A 6 14.80 -17.51 -11.67
C ARG A 6 15.68 -16.30 -12.01
N MET A 7 15.86 -15.37 -11.08
CA MET A 7 16.70 -14.17 -11.29
C MET A 7 18.16 -14.38 -10.88
N TYR A 8 18.45 -15.47 -10.17
CA TYR A 8 19.78 -15.79 -9.62
C TYR A 8 20.88 -15.87 -10.70
N PRO A 9 20.66 -16.45 -11.90
CA PRO A 9 21.70 -16.53 -12.92
C PRO A 9 22.11 -15.18 -13.52
N ALA A 10 21.23 -14.18 -13.52
CA ALA A 10 21.48 -12.87 -14.11
C ALA A 10 22.02 -11.83 -13.11
N MET A 11 21.91 -12.12 -11.81
CA MET A 11 22.27 -11.18 -10.73
C MET A 11 23.23 -11.73 -9.69
N HIS A 12 23.81 -12.92 -9.90
CA HIS A 12 24.85 -13.46 -9.01
C HIS A 12 26.09 -12.52 -8.91
N GLU A 13 26.36 -11.73 -9.95
CA GLU A 13 27.44 -10.72 -9.98
C GLU A 13 26.96 -9.30 -9.63
N ALA A 14 25.65 -9.12 -9.38
CA ALA A 14 25.05 -7.83 -9.08
C ALA A 14 25.05 -7.58 -7.56
N SER A 15 25.44 -6.38 -7.12
CA SER A 15 25.41 -5.97 -5.70
C SER A 15 24.02 -6.20 -5.08
N GLU A 16 23.96 -6.44 -3.77
CA GLU A 16 22.70 -6.64 -3.00
C GLU A 16 21.62 -5.60 -3.34
N GLU A 17 22.03 -4.37 -3.64
CA GLU A 17 21.19 -3.25 -4.06
C GLU A 17 20.36 -3.55 -5.32
N ARG A 18 20.94 -4.22 -6.33
CA ARG A 18 20.24 -4.57 -7.58
C ARG A 18 19.21 -5.68 -7.36
N PHE A 19 19.48 -6.59 -6.43
CA PHE A 19 18.51 -7.60 -6.00
C PHE A 19 17.33 -6.97 -5.27
N ILE A 20 17.59 -6.04 -4.34
CA ILE A 20 16.55 -5.29 -3.62
C ILE A 20 15.67 -4.54 -4.62
N TYR A 21 16.27 -3.82 -5.58
CA TYR A 21 15.55 -3.10 -6.62
C TYR A 21 14.63 -4.02 -7.45
N ALA A 22 15.14 -5.17 -7.88
CA ALA A 22 14.36 -6.13 -8.65
C ALA A 22 13.22 -6.76 -7.83
N ALA A 23 13.46 -7.05 -6.55
CA ALA A 23 12.44 -7.55 -5.64
C ALA A 23 11.33 -6.52 -5.40
N ASP A 24 11.69 -5.25 -5.23
CA ASP A 24 10.73 -4.15 -5.11
C ASP A 24 9.89 -3.99 -6.38
N GLN A 25 10.51 -4.05 -7.57
CA GLN A 25 9.81 -4.00 -8.85
C GLN A 25 8.79 -5.14 -9.03
N ILE A 26 9.14 -6.37 -8.60
CA ILE A 26 8.19 -7.49 -8.62
C ILE A 26 7.04 -7.24 -7.64
N ARG A 27 7.34 -6.71 -6.45
CA ARG A 27 6.35 -6.37 -5.41
C ARG A 27 5.41 -5.24 -5.81
N GLU A 28 5.88 -4.32 -6.66
CA GLU A 28 5.08 -3.24 -7.24
C GLU A 28 4.17 -3.76 -8.35
N ARG A 29 4.70 -4.57 -9.28
CA ARG A 29 3.92 -5.12 -10.42
C ARG A 29 2.82 -6.11 -10.02
N SER A 30 3.01 -6.83 -8.92
CA SER A 30 2.04 -7.82 -8.43
C SER A 30 0.95 -7.23 -7.53
N ARG A 31 1.06 -5.95 -7.15
CA ARG A 31 0.03 -5.28 -6.36
C ARG A 31 -1.01 -4.68 -7.29
N LYS A 32 -2.24 -5.23 -7.26
CA LYS A 32 -3.41 -4.41 -7.56
C LYS A 32 -3.35 -3.22 -6.60
N GLU A 33 -3.21 -2.03 -7.15
CA GLU A 33 -3.10 -0.81 -6.36
C GLU A 33 -4.32 -0.73 -5.43
N ALA A 34 -4.09 -0.74 -4.12
CA ALA A 34 -5.18 -0.77 -3.16
C ALA A 34 -6.07 0.47 -3.36
N ARG A 35 -7.40 0.30 -3.26
CA ARG A 35 -8.36 1.39 -3.46
C ARG A 35 -8.05 2.62 -2.60
N LEU A 36 -7.62 2.40 -1.35
CA LEU A 36 -7.12 3.45 -0.46
C LEU A 36 -5.95 4.23 -1.04
N HIS A 37 -4.98 3.56 -1.67
CA HIS A 37 -3.82 4.20 -2.30
C HIS A 37 -4.26 5.12 -3.44
N GLN A 38 -5.17 4.64 -4.28
CA GLN A 38 -5.71 5.41 -5.42
C GLN A 38 -6.39 6.69 -4.93
N ILE A 39 -7.34 6.57 -4.00
CA ILE A 39 -8.09 7.71 -3.47
C ILE A 39 -7.16 8.69 -2.73
N ARG A 40 -6.17 8.19 -1.97
CA ARG A 40 -5.17 9.03 -1.32
C ARG A 40 -4.37 9.86 -2.33
N ARG A 41 -3.93 9.24 -3.44
CA ARG A 41 -3.17 9.92 -4.49
C ARG A 41 -4.00 10.97 -5.23
N LEU A 42 -5.29 10.71 -5.46
CA LEU A 42 -6.22 11.69 -6.03
C LEU A 42 -6.38 12.93 -5.13
N ASN A 43 -6.31 12.75 -3.81
CA ASN A 43 -6.31 13.84 -2.83
C ASN A 43 -4.93 14.48 -2.60
N ALA A 44 -3.90 14.12 -3.38
CA ALA A 44 -2.52 14.61 -3.27
C ALA A 44 -1.89 14.46 -1.86
N TYR A 45 -2.33 13.48 -1.08
CA TYR A 45 -1.76 13.22 0.25
C TYR A 45 -0.60 12.22 0.20
N SER A 46 0.46 12.48 0.97
CA SER A 46 1.41 11.43 1.34
C SER A 46 0.80 10.50 2.39
N GLN A 47 1.37 9.31 2.59
CA GLN A 47 0.93 8.40 3.67
C GLN A 47 1.05 9.06 5.06
N LYS A 48 2.10 9.88 5.27
CA LYS A 48 2.31 10.64 6.51
C LYS A 48 1.22 11.70 6.70
N MET A 49 0.91 12.46 5.65
CA MET A 49 -0.16 13.48 5.71
C MET A 49 -1.52 12.85 6.00
N LEU A 50 -1.86 11.72 5.36
CA LEU A 50 -3.10 11.01 5.66
C LEU A 50 -3.13 10.52 7.11
N SER A 51 -2.00 10.03 7.62
CA SER A 51 -1.88 9.60 9.02
C SER A 51 -2.16 10.75 10.00
N GLU A 52 -1.50 11.88 9.79
CA GLU A 52 -1.63 13.06 10.64
C GLU A 52 -3.04 13.64 10.62
N ARG A 53 -3.69 13.67 9.44
CA ARG A 53 -5.04 14.23 9.28
C ARG A 53 -6.16 13.30 9.77
N SER A 54 -6.04 12.00 9.53
CA SER A 54 -7.07 11.02 9.90
C SER A 54 -6.93 10.47 11.33
N GLY A 55 -5.77 10.65 11.97
CA GLY A 55 -5.46 10.02 13.26
C GLY A 55 -5.21 8.51 13.18
N VAL A 56 -5.32 7.89 11.99
CA VAL A 56 -4.93 6.50 11.77
C VAL A 56 -3.41 6.43 11.68
N SER A 57 -2.79 5.47 12.36
CA SER A 57 -1.33 5.38 12.38
C SER A 57 -0.74 5.10 10.98
N LEU A 58 0.42 5.69 10.70
CA LEU A 58 1.15 5.51 9.44
C LEU A 58 1.35 4.03 9.11
N ARG A 59 1.65 3.22 10.13
CA ARG A 59 1.82 1.78 9.99
C ARG A 59 0.56 1.09 9.47
N MET A 60 -0.62 1.48 9.95
CA MET A 60 -1.89 0.90 9.50
C MET A 60 -2.21 1.31 8.06
N ILE A 61 -2.02 2.58 7.70
CA ILE A 61 -2.18 3.06 6.32
C ILE A 61 -1.28 2.26 5.37
N GLN A 62 -0.01 2.08 5.73
CA GLN A 62 0.92 1.25 4.96
C GLN A 62 0.44 -0.20 4.84
N GLN A 63 -0.02 -0.82 5.93
CA GLN A 63 -0.51 -2.20 5.89
C GLN A 63 -1.73 -2.37 4.98
N TYR A 64 -2.66 -1.41 4.99
CA TYR A 64 -3.82 -1.42 4.12
C TYR A 64 -3.43 -1.23 2.65
N GLU A 65 -2.60 -0.23 2.33
CA GLU A 65 -2.18 0.00 0.94
C GLU A 65 -1.31 -1.12 0.39
N GLN A 66 -0.55 -1.78 1.25
CA GLN A 66 0.31 -2.90 0.88
C GLN A 66 -0.46 -4.22 0.75
N GLY A 67 -1.74 -4.28 1.15
CA GLY A 67 -2.54 -5.50 1.19
C GLY A 67 -2.17 -6.46 2.34
N ALA A 68 -1.31 -6.02 3.27
CA ALA A 68 -0.91 -6.81 4.43
C ALA A 68 -2.03 -6.90 5.49
N LYS A 69 -2.93 -5.91 5.52
CA LYS A 69 -4.19 -5.97 6.26
C LYS A 69 -5.34 -5.66 5.34
N ASP A 70 -6.45 -6.37 5.56
CA ASP A 70 -7.70 -6.12 4.86
C ASP A 70 -8.37 -4.86 5.43
N ILE A 71 -8.49 -3.81 4.62
CA ILE A 71 -9.15 -2.56 5.02
C ILE A 71 -10.63 -2.76 5.36
N ARG A 72 -11.28 -3.79 4.78
CA ARG A 72 -12.68 -4.14 5.08
C ARG A 72 -12.87 -4.61 6.52
N LYS A 73 -11.78 -4.96 7.21
CA LYS A 73 -11.75 -5.36 8.63
C LYS A 73 -11.24 -4.25 9.55
N ALA A 74 -10.99 -3.04 9.02
CA ALA A 74 -10.65 -1.89 9.84
C ALA A 74 -11.81 -1.55 10.81
N SER A 75 -11.50 -0.89 11.93
CA SER A 75 -12.56 -0.40 12.82
C SER A 75 -13.44 0.61 12.10
N ALA A 76 -14.74 0.63 12.43
CA ALA A 76 -15.69 1.59 11.87
C ALA A 76 -15.22 3.04 12.08
N SER A 77 -14.66 3.35 13.25
CA SER A 77 -14.08 4.66 13.56
C SER A 77 -12.90 5.00 12.65
N GLY A 78 -12.02 4.04 12.36
CA GLY A 78 -10.87 4.24 11.47
C GLY A 78 -11.31 4.44 10.02
N LEU A 79 -12.30 3.69 9.55
CA LEU A 79 -12.88 3.85 8.21
C LEU A 79 -13.54 5.22 8.07
N LEU A 80 -14.34 5.64 9.04
CA LEU A 80 -15.00 6.94 9.02
C LEU A 80 -13.99 8.10 9.01
N ALA A 81 -12.92 8.00 9.82
CA ALA A 81 -11.87 9.01 9.86
C ALA A 81 -11.11 9.10 8.52
N LEU A 82 -10.77 7.96 7.91
CA LEU A 82 -10.14 7.92 6.58
C LEU A 82 -11.07 8.50 5.51
N ALA A 83 -12.34 8.07 5.49
CA ALA A 83 -13.34 8.51 4.53
C ALA A 83 -13.57 10.03 4.60
N GLY A 84 -13.75 10.57 5.81
CA GLY A 84 -13.90 12.01 6.03
C GLY A 84 -12.67 12.82 5.64
N THR A 85 -11.46 12.30 5.90
CA THR A 85 -10.20 12.95 5.50
C THR A 85 -9.99 12.96 3.99
N LEU A 86 -10.43 11.89 3.31
CA LEU A 86 -10.27 11.69 1.88
C LEU A 86 -11.45 12.17 1.04
N HIS A 87 -12.45 12.79 1.69
CA HIS A 87 -13.67 13.29 1.06
C HIS A 87 -14.39 12.22 0.21
N CYS A 88 -14.46 11.00 0.74
CA CYS A 88 -15.12 9.86 0.09
C CYS A 88 -16.05 9.15 1.07
N SER A 89 -16.87 8.23 0.56
CA SER A 89 -17.69 7.34 1.38
C SER A 89 -16.85 6.16 1.90
N ILE A 90 -17.36 5.45 2.93
CA ILE A 90 -16.67 4.23 3.41
C ILE A 90 -16.73 3.15 2.31
N GLU A 91 -17.83 3.10 1.59
CA GLU A 91 -18.08 2.24 0.44
C GLU A 91 -16.99 2.40 -0.62
N ASP A 92 -16.59 3.63 -0.91
CA ASP A 92 -15.48 3.92 -1.85
C ASP A 92 -14.16 3.29 -1.43
N LEU A 93 -13.94 3.07 -0.13
CA LEU A 93 -12.72 2.46 0.42
C LEU A 93 -12.75 0.93 0.39
N ILE A 94 -13.93 0.31 0.49
CA ILE A 94 -14.11 -1.14 0.69
C ILE A 94 -14.65 -1.89 -0.54
N CYS A 95 -15.34 -1.19 -1.45
CA CYS A 95 -15.88 -1.75 -2.67
C CYS A 95 -14.88 -1.54 -3.83
N GLY A 96 -13.94 -2.47 -3.99
CA GLY A 96 -12.94 -2.48 -5.06
C GLY A 96 -12.28 -3.85 -5.25
#